data_AF-A0A6M5J0I3-F1
#
_entry.id   AF-A0A6M5J0I3-F1
#
_cell.length_a   1.000
_cell.length_b   1.000
_cell.length_c   1.000
_cell.angle_alpha   90.00
_cell.angle_beta   90.00
_cell.angle_gamma   90.00
#
_symmetry.space_group_name_H-M   'P 1'
#
loop_
_entity.id
_entity.type
_entity.pdbx_description
1 polymer ?
#
loop_
_entity_poly.entity_id
_entity_poly.type
_entity_poly.pdbx_seq_one_letter_code
_entity_poly.pdbx_strand_id
1 'polypeptide(L)'
;MKRRVHLTATAVAVALSVSAVALLATATPAWAAGSVSVSGPDGSASVSPDYATDVTVSGTGFQSIQNGFGGIYVLFGWVDDAASGTWRPSAGGVVGEDYRYVPDAESADNNGFQRFLAFPGSQTESSANGTIAADGSWTVSMVTPGATFESQDRDGNITEVDCRTVTCGIITIGAHGVKNANNETFTPVSFASDAAASAAEAAPSAPGAAGAVRVGVDAATVSAGSSIVFTGQGFTPGEQVVASLDGGLTAVGPLTAGTQGEIAAALPVPRDIRDGTHLVTLRGAGSGGVAEAEVTVTGGVAASAEASSAAPAAPVWAIVLMLGCIALALVLVVASVITAIARALARRRARRAARPGVDGGAVVPQQPELASETPTPQAVDEAALR
;
A
#
# COMPACT_ATOMS: atom_id res chain seq x y z
N MET A 1 -78.76 -17.12 70.07
CA MET A 1 -78.67 -16.96 68.59
C MET A 1 -79.04 -15.54 68.22
N LYS A 2 -78.07 -14.65 67.96
CA LYS A 2 -78.24 -13.39 67.22
C LYS A 2 -76.85 -12.78 66.93
N ARG A 3 -76.75 -12.29 65.69
CA ARG A 3 -75.57 -11.84 64.94
C ARG A 3 -74.66 -10.85 65.67
N ARG A 4 -73.35 -10.98 65.45
CA ARG A 4 -72.44 -9.84 65.25
C ARG A 4 -71.62 -10.07 63.98
N VAL A 5 -72.04 -9.36 62.93
CA VAL A 5 -71.27 -9.04 61.74
C VAL A 5 -70.54 -7.73 62.03
N HIS A 6 -69.50 -7.43 61.23
CA HIS A 6 -68.67 -6.22 61.17
C HIS A 6 -67.34 -6.36 61.91
N LEU A 7 -66.34 -6.86 61.18
CA LEU A 7 -65.07 -6.17 60.91
C LEU A 7 -64.21 -7.14 60.11
N THR A 8 -64.03 -6.90 58.80
CA THR A 8 -62.92 -7.36 57.93
C THR A 8 -63.32 -7.15 56.47
N ALA A 9 -63.58 -5.91 56.07
CA ALA A 9 -63.87 -5.56 54.67
C ALA A 9 -62.82 -4.59 54.07
N THR A 10 -61.62 -4.53 54.64
CA THR A 10 -60.56 -3.60 54.22
C THR A 10 -59.17 -4.23 54.31
N ALA A 11 -59.01 -5.47 53.81
CA ALA A 11 -57.68 -6.09 53.72
C ALA A 11 -57.44 -6.94 52.47
N VAL A 12 -58.37 -6.96 51.50
CA VAL A 12 -58.23 -7.77 50.27
C VAL A 12 -57.96 -6.91 49.02
N ALA A 13 -58.26 -5.61 49.06
CA ALA A 13 -58.05 -4.72 47.91
C ALA A 13 -56.61 -4.19 47.74
N VAL A 14 -55.74 -4.32 48.75
CA VAL A 14 -54.33 -3.87 48.68
C VAL A 14 -53.37 -5.00 48.28
N ALA A 15 -53.76 -6.27 48.46
CA ALA A 15 -52.92 -7.41 48.08
C ALA A 15 -52.92 -7.69 46.56
N LEU A 16 -53.96 -7.26 45.84
CA LEU A 16 -54.02 -7.43 44.37
C LEU A 16 -53.31 -6.33 43.58
N SER A 17 -53.10 -5.13 44.14
CA SER A 17 -52.39 -4.04 43.46
C SER A 17 -50.86 -4.12 43.60
N VAL A 18 -50.35 -4.76 44.65
CA VAL A 18 -48.89 -4.99 44.82
C VAL A 18 -48.39 -6.14 43.93
N SER A 19 -49.26 -7.08 43.56
CA SER A 19 -48.91 -8.20 42.68
C SER A 19 -48.81 -7.81 41.19
N ALA A 20 -49.38 -6.68 40.77
CA ALA A 20 -49.32 -6.22 39.38
C ALA A 20 -48.08 -5.36 39.08
N VAL A 21 -47.45 -4.76 40.10
CA VAL A 21 -46.26 -3.90 39.93
C VAL A 21 -44.95 -4.71 39.99
N ALA A 22 -44.95 -5.88 40.63
CA ALA A 22 -43.79 -6.79 40.67
C ALA A 22 -43.59 -7.61 39.37
N LEU A 23 -44.50 -7.51 38.40
CA LEU A 23 -44.38 -8.12 37.07
C LEU A 23 -43.86 -7.16 35.99
N LEU A 24 -43.42 -5.96 36.36
CA LEU A 24 -42.37 -5.27 35.61
C LEU A 24 -41.05 -6.00 35.85
N ALA A 25 -41.04 -7.27 35.44
CA ALA A 25 -39.83 -7.98 35.13
C ALA A 25 -39.00 -7.04 34.25
N THR A 26 -37.77 -6.82 34.69
CA THR A 26 -36.70 -6.29 33.86
C THR A 26 -36.65 -7.14 32.60
N ALA A 27 -37.41 -6.78 31.57
CA ALA A 27 -37.21 -7.30 30.25
C ALA A 27 -35.80 -6.84 29.88
N THR A 28 -34.83 -7.76 29.96
CA THR A 28 -33.53 -7.53 29.34
C THR A 28 -33.86 -7.17 27.88
N PRO A 29 -33.33 -6.05 27.36
CA PRO A 29 -33.58 -5.70 25.97
C PRO A 29 -33.31 -6.94 25.12
N ALA A 30 -34.33 -7.38 24.38
CA ALA A 30 -34.19 -8.49 23.47
C ALA A 30 -33.33 -8.00 22.31
N TRP A 31 -32.01 -8.10 22.47
CA TRP A 31 -31.08 -7.91 21.37
C TRP A 31 -31.36 -9.01 20.36
N ALA A 32 -31.62 -8.62 19.11
CA ALA A 32 -31.67 -9.59 18.02
C ALA A 32 -30.35 -10.38 18.02
N ALA A 33 -30.40 -11.69 17.79
CA ALA A 33 -29.17 -12.47 17.69
C ALA A 33 -28.26 -11.84 16.62
N GLY A 34 -27.00 -11.61 16.98
CA GLY A 34 -26.01 -11.10 16.04
C GLY A 34 -25.99 -11.94 14.77
N SER A 35 -26.12 -11.29 13.62
CA SER A 35 -26.02 -11.93 12.31
C SER A 35 -24.92 -11.27 11.51
N VAL A 36 -24.16 -12.08 10.78
CA VAL A 36 -23.06 -11.63 9.93
C VAL A 36 -23.30 -12.11 8.51
N SER A 37 -23.01 -11.24 7.55
CA SER A 37 -23.00 -11.54 6.13
C SER A 37 -21.61 -11.26 5.58
N VAL A 38 -21.14 -12.13 4.68
CA VAL A 38 -19.84 -12.02 4.02
C VAL A 38 -20.08 -11.86 2.52
N SER A 39 -19.41 -10.87 1.92
CA SER A 39 -19.43 -10.61 0.49
C SER A 39 -18.00 -10.57 -0.02
N GLY A 40 -17.62 -11.57 -0.81
CA GLY A 40 -16.42 -11.57 -1.62
C GLY A 40 -16.53 -10.66 -2.85
N PRO A 41 -15.52 -10.66 -3.72
CA PRO A 41 -15.42 -9.75 -4.86
C PRO A 41 -16.58 -9.87 -5.87
N ASP A 42 -17.19 -11.05 -5.96
CA ASP A 42 -18.32 -11.35 -6.84
C ASP A 42 -19.69 -11.14 -6.16
N GLY A 43 -19.69 -10.65 -4.92
CA GLY A 43 -20.90 -10.48 -4.12
C GLY A 43 -21.37 -11.74 -3.37
N SER A 44 -20.69 -12.87 -3.53
CA SER A 44 -21.03 -14.13 -2.88
C SER A 44 -20.24 -14.34 -1.58
N ALA A 45 -20.67 -15.24 -0.70
CA ALA A 45 -19.88 -15.66 0.46
C ALA A 45 -18.84 -16.74 0.08
N SER A 46 -18.20 -16.58 -1.08
CA SER A 46 -17.18 -17.47 -1.61
C SER A 46 -15.80 -16.82 -1.57
N VAL A 47 -14.81 -17.58 -1.12
CA VAL A 47 -13.41 -17.16 -1.05
C VAL A 47 -12.52 -18.10 -1.87
N SER A 48 -11.37 -17.61 -2.33
CA SER A 48 -10.42 -18.43 -3.09
C SER A 48 -9.77 -19.50 -2.20
N PRO A 49 -9.66 -20.76 -2.66
CA PRO A 49 -8.94 -21.79 -1.92
C PRO A 49 -7.42 -21.60 -1.97
N ASP A 50 -6.91 -20.86 -2.94
CA ASP A 50 -5.47 -20.80 -3.25
C ASP A 50 -4.87 -19.42 -3.04
N TYR A 51 -5.71 -18.39 -2.94
CA TYR A 51 -5.27 -16.99 -2.87
C TYR A 51 -5.98 -16.23 -1.75
N ALA A 52 -5.30 -15.19 -1.25
CA ALA A 52 -5.95 -14.23 -0.36
C ALA A 52 -7.12 -13.56 -1.08
N THR A 53 -8.25 -13.43 -0.40
CA THR A 53 -9.48 -12.84 -0.93
C THR A 53 -9.93 -11.71 -0.03
N ASP A 54 -10.06 -10.52 -0.60
CA ASP A 54 -10.72 -9.40 0.06
C ASP A 54 -12.23 -9.65 0.17
N VAL A 55 -12.75 -9.49 1.38
CA VAL A 55 -14.17 -9.64 1.68
C VAL A 55 -14.67 -8.41 2.41
N THR A 56 -15.92 -8.03 2.14
CA THR A 56 -16.69 -7.11 2.96
C THR A 56 -17.52 -7.93 3.93
N VAL A 57 -17.37 -7.65 5.22
CA VAL A 57 -18.12 -8.29 6.30
C VAL A 57 -19.02 -7.26 6.93
N SER A 58 -20.31 -7.58 7.02
CA SER A 58 -21.31 -6.73 7.65
C SER A 58 -22.01 -7.50 8.76
N GLY A 59 -22.30 -6.83 9.86
CA GLY A 59 -23.03 -7.40 10.98
C GLY A 59 -24.21 -6.53 11.41
N THR A 60 -25.24 -7.17 11.96
CA THR A 60 -26.41 -6.52 12.58
C THR A 60 -26.82 -7.23 13.85
N GLY A 61 -27.51 -6.53 14.76
CA GLY A 61 -27.98 -7.12 16.03
C GLY A 61 -26.90 -7.26 17.11
N PHE A 62 -25.69 -6.75 16.87
CA PHE A 62 -24.62 -6.80 17.86
C PHE A 62 -24.91 -5.86 19.03
N GLN A 63 -24.49 -6.23 20.23
CA GLN A 63 -24.50 -5.26 21.34
C GLN A 63 -23.57 -4.10 21.00
N SER A 64 -24.00 -2.88 21.28
CA SER A 64 -23.19 -1.66 21.17
C SER A 64 -23.35 -0.84 22.46
N ILE A 65 -22.25 -0.56 23.15
CA ILE A 65 -22.27 0.05 24.49
C ILE A 65 -21.52 1.37 24.43
N GLN A 66 -22.22 2.49 24.61
CA GLN A 66 -21.57 3.80 24.66
C GLN A 66 -20.50 3.85 25.76
N ASN A 67 -19.28 4.23 25.37
CA ASN A 67 -18.08 4.27 26.20
C ASN A 67 -17.69 2.91 26.82
N GLY A 68 -18.20 1.80 26.27
CA GLY A 68 -17.85 0.45 26.69
C GLY A 68 -16.40 0.12 26.33
N PHE A 69 -15.72 -0.66 27.17
CA PHE A 69 -14.36 -1.13 26.88
C PHE A 69 -14.38 -2.16 25.74
N GLY A 70 -13.46 -2.01 24.78
CA GLY A 70 -13.32 -2.94 23.66
C GLY A 70 -14.42 -2.80 22.62
N GLY A 71 -15.00 -3.93 22.24
CA GLY A 71 -15.88 -4.08 21.09
C GLY A 71 -15.84 -5.52 20.61
N ILE A 72 -15.68 -5.74 19.30
CA ILE A 72 -15.54 -7.07 18.71
C ILE A 72 -14.27 -7.19 17.88
N TYR A 73 -13.63 -8.37 17.95
CA TYR A 73 -12.77 -8.83 16.88
C TYR A 73 -13.60 -9.56 15.83
N VAL A 74 -13.30 -9.29 14.57
CA VAL A 74 -13.78 -10.01 13.38
C VAL A 74 -12.58 -10.75 12.80
N LEU A 75 -12.68 -12.07 12.72
CA LEU A 75 -11.56 -12.97 12.48
C LEU A 75 -11.93 -13.97 11.39
N PHE A 76 -10.97 -14.42 10.60
CA PHE A 76 -11.13 -15.59 9.76
C PHE A 76 -10.56 -16.83 10.46
N GLY A 77 -11.32 -17.91 10.51
CA GLY A 77 -10.86 -19.10 11.20
C GLY A 77 -11.84 -20.27 11.24
N TRP A 78 -11.55 -21.20 12.14
CA TRP A 78 -12.33 -22.40 12.40
C TRP A 78 -12.84 -22.39 13.85
N VAL A 79 -14.00 -23.01 14.07
CA VAL A 79 -14.56 -23.27 15.40
C VAL A 79 -14.98 -24.73 15.52
N ASP A 80 -14.83 -25.31 16.70
CA ASP A 80 -15.32 -26.64 17.02
C ASP A 80 -16.85 -26.63 17.15
N ASP A 81 -17.50 -27.61 16.51
CA ASP A 81 -18.95 -27.77 16.42
C ASP A 81 -19.74 -26.45 16.55
N ALA A 82 -19.70 -25.64 15.48
CA ALA A 82 -20.31 -24.30 15.48
C ALA A 82 -21.77 -24.28 15.97
N ALA A 83 -22.52 -25.36 15.74
CA ALA A 83 -23.92 -25.48 16.10
C ALA A 83 -24.13 -25.64 17.62
N SER A 84 -23.18 -26.26 18.32
CA SER A 84 -23.22 -26.38 19.78
C SER A 84 -23.04 -25.05 20.51
N GLY A 85 -22.28 -24.13 19.89
CA GLY A 85 -21.88 -22.87 20.49
C GLY A 85 -20.89 -23.00 21.65
N THR A 86 -20.34 -24.18 21.95
CA THR A 86 -19.38 -24.37 23.06
C THR A 86 -18.02 -23.76 22.76
N TRP A 87 -17.67 -23.58 21.49
CA TRP A 87 -16.45 -22.89 21.06
C TRP A 87 -16.33 -21.45 21.55
N ARG A 88 -17.46 -20.83 21.89
CA ARG A 88 -17.54 -19.43 22.27
C ARG A 88 -16.71 -19.14 23.52
N PRO A 89 -15.93 -18.05 23.56
CA PRO A 89 -15.23 -17.65 24.78
C PRO A 89 -16.17 -17.48 25.99
N SER A 90 -17.39 -16.97 25.77
CA SER A 90 -18.43 -16.83 26.81
C SER A 90 -19.00 -18.17 27.29
N ALA A 91 -18.88 -19.23 26.50
CA ALA A 91 -19.26 -20.60 26.86
C ALA A 91 -18.11 -21.43 27.43
N GLY A 92 -16.91 -20.84 27.54
CA GLY A 92 -15.72 -21.51 28.07
C GLY A 92 -14.71 -21.96 27.01
N GLY A 93 -15.00 -21.75 25.73
CA GLY A 93 -14.09 -22.13 24.65
C GLY A 93 -12.73 -21.42 24.72
N VAL A 94 -11.71 -22.12 24.24
CA VAL A 94 -10.29 -21.78 24.35
C VAL A 94 -9.66 -21.67 22.96
N VAL A 95 -8.91 -20.59 22.74
CA VAL A 95 -8.14 -20.41 21.51
C VAL A 95 -7.08 -21.50 21.37
N GLY A 96 -6.95 -22.07 20.18
CA GLY A 96 -6.05 -23.18 19.91
C GLY A 96 -6.67 -24.56 20.16
N GLU A 97 -7.81 -24.65 20.86
CA GLU A 97 -8.53 -25.90 21.11
C GLU A 97 -9.90 -25.87 20.43
N ASP A 98 -10.80 -25.02 20.93
CA ASP A 98 -12.19 -24.94 20.45
C ASP A 98 -12.39 -23.93 19.33
N TYR A 99 -11.45 -23.01 19.12
CA TYR A 99 -11.44 -22.13 17.96
C TYR A 99 -10.03 -21.71 17.59
N ARG A 100 -9.80 -21.49 16.30
CA ARG A 100 -8.51 -21.10 15.71
C ARG A 100 -8.73 -20.03 14.67
N TYR A 101 -7.85 -19.06 14.58
CA TYR A 101 -7.94 -17.98 13.60
C TYR A 101 -6.56 -17.58 13.09
N VAL A 102 -6.56 -16.85 11.98
CA VAL A 102 -5.34 -16.34 11.34
C VAL A 102 -4.72 -15.27 12.24
N PRO A 103 -3.45 -15.44 12.68
CA PRO A 103 -2.77 -14.42 13.48
C PRO A 103 -2.58 -13.12 12.70
N ASP A 104 -2.71 -12.00 13.40
CA ASP A 104 -2.40 -10.66 12.88
C ASP A 104 -2.04 -9.72 14.04
N ALA A 105 -1.60 -8.50 13.72
CA ALA A 105 -1.36 -7.48 14.73
C ALA A 105 -2.68 -6.98 15.35
N GLU A 106 -2.71 -6.85 16.69
CA GLU A 106 -3.80 -6.19 17.44
C GLU A 106 -3.70 -4.65 17.37
N SER A 107 -3.53 -4.11 16.17
CA SER A 107 -3.46 -2.67 15.88
C SER A 107 -4.33 -2.31 14.68
N ALA A 108 -4.69 -1.02 14.57
CA ALA A 108 -5.43 -0.51 13.41
C ALA A 108 -4.64 -0.71 12.09
N ASP A 109 -3.31 -0.65 12.18
CA ASP A 109 -2.39 -0.99 11.11
C ASP A 109 -2.04 -2.48 11.23
N ASN A 110 -2.73 -3.32 10.46
CA ASN A 110 -2.52 -4.76 10.42
C ASN A 110 -2.75 -5.30 9.00
N ASN A 111 -2.36 -6.56 8.76
CA ASN A 111 -2.41 -7.15 7.43
C ASN A 111 -3.84 -7.39 6.93
N GLY A 112 -4.80 -7.37 7.84
CA GLY A 112 -6.21 -7.43 7.58
C GLY A 112 -6.85 -8.79 7.70
N PHE A 113 -6.12 -9.76 8.23
CA PHE A 113 -6.68 -11.05 8.63
C PHE A 113 -7.51 -10.95 9.92
N GLN A 114 -7.27 -9.89 10.71
CA GLN A 114 -8.07 -9.52 11.87
C GLN A 114 -8.59 -8.10 11.73
N ARG A 115 -9.83 -7.86 12.15
CA ARG A 115 -10.38 -6.50 12.32
C ARG A 115 -10.88 -6.29 13.72
N PHE A 116 -10.63 -5.10 14.26
CA PHE A 116 -11.18 -4.66 15.54
C PHE A 116 -12.23 -3.57 15.30
N LEU A 117 -13.45 -3.80 15.77
CA LEU A 117 -14.56 -2.85 15.72
C LEU A 117 -14.86 -2.43 17.16
N ALA A 118 -14.53 -1.19 17.52
CA ALA A 118 -14.73 -0.68 18.88
C ALA A 118 -16.21 -0.37 19.16
N PHE A 119 -16.59 -0.40 20.43
CA PHE A 119 -17.81 0.28 20.87
C PHE A 119 -17.66 1.80 20.75
N PRO A 120 -18.77 2.54 20.54
CA PRO A 120 -18.70 3.99 20.34
C PRO A 120 -18.15 4.70 21.57
N GLY A 121 -17.08 5.48 21.42
CA GLY A 121 -16.42 6.19 22.51
C GLY A 121 -15.55 5.30 23.40
N SER A 122 -15.17 4.11 22.93
CA SER A 122 -14.30 3.21 23.69
C SER A 122 -12.91 3.80 23.89
N GLN A 123 -12.29 3.53 25.03
CA GLN A 123 -10.89 3.92 25.28
C GLN A 123 -9.90 3.20 24.36
N THR A 124 -10.28 2.05 23.78
CA THR A 124 -9.44 1.28 22.85
C THR A 124 -9.68 1.66 21.38
N GLU A 125 -10.58 2.61 21.09
CA GLU A 125 -11.01 2.98 19.73
C GLU A 125 -9.83 3.41 18.81
N SER A 126 -8.74 3.93 19.37
CA SER A 126 -7.54 4.30 18.62
C SER A 126 -6.87 3.13 17.85
N SER A 127 -7.10 1.89 18.27
CA SER A 127 -6.59 0.68 17.62
C SER A 127 -7.61 0.01 16.71
N ALA A 128 -8.81 0.59 16.56
CA ALA A 128 -9.90 -0.01 15.82
C ALA A 128 -9.83 0.28 14.31
N ASN A 129 -10.28 -0.68 13.51
CA ASN A 129 -10.52 -0.54 12.09
C ASN A 129 -11.92 0.05 11.79
N GLY A 130 -12.75 0.23 12.83
CA GLY A 130 -14.06 0.87 12.74
C GLY A 130 -14.78 0.86 14.10
N THR A 131 -16.01 1.37 14.11
CA THR A 131 -16.83 1.47 15.32
C THR A 131 -18.20 0.84 15.07
N ILE A 132 -18.72 0.08 16.04
CA ILE A 132 -20.07 -0.49 15.98
C ILE A 132 -21.08 0.64 16.17
N ALA A 133 -22.03 0.76 15.26
CA ALA A 133 -23.09 1.76 15.36
C ALA A 133 -23.97 1.53 16.59
N ALA A 134 -24.70 2.56 17.03
CA ALA A 134 -25.55 2.49 18.21
C ALA A 134 -26.69 1.45 18.08
N ASP A 135 -27.10 1.13 16.85
CA ASP A 135 -28.11 0.10 16.55
C ASP A 135 -27.52 -1.32 16.43
N GLY A 136 -26.22 -1.48 16.67
CA GLY A 136 -25.53 -2.76 16.58
C GLY A 136 -25.13 -3.16 15.15
N SER A 137 -25.26 -2.26 14.18
CA SER A 137 -24.78 -2.49 12.82
C SER A 137 -23.29 -2.13 12.67
N TRP A 138 -22.61 -2.81 11.76
CA TRP A 138 -21.23 -2.49 11.37
C TRP A 138 -20.90 -3.06 10.00
N THR A 139 -19.86 -2.53 9.36
CA THR A 139 -19.28 -3.07 8.13
C THR A 139 -17.79 -2.81 8.12
N VAL A 140 -17.01 -3.79 7.67
CA VAL A 140 -15.56 -3.69 7.56
C VAL A 140 -15.05 -4.55 6.40
N SER A 141 -14.00 -4.09 5.71
CA SER A 141 -13.27 -4.90 4.74
C SER A 141 -12.18 -5.69 5.45
N MET A 142 -12.00 -6.96 5.11
CA MET A 142 -10.92 -7.79 5.66
C MET A 142 -10.41 -8.78 4.61
N VAL A 143 -9.24 -9.35 4.89
CA VAL A 143 -8.60 -10.34 4.03
C VAL A 143 -8.86 -11.71 4.62
N THR A 144 -9.37 -12.62 3.80
CA THR A 144 -9.34 -14.06 4.09
C THR A 144 -8.13 -14.66 3.39
N PRO A 145 -7.34 -15.53 4.03
CA PRO A 145 -6.28 -16.25 3.34
C PRO A 145 -6.89 -17.27 2.34
N GLY A 146 -6.02 -18.05 1.71
CA GLY A 146 -6.46 -19.29 1.05
C GLY A 146 -7.04 -20.30 2.05
N ALA A 147 -7.39 -21.49 1.56
CA ALA A 147 -8.03 -22.52 2.38
C ALA A 147 -7.12 -23.16 3.44
N THR A 148 -5.83 -22.83 3.46
CA THR A 148 -4.88 -23.29 4.48
C THR A 148 -4.22 -22.10 5.17
N PHE A 149 -4.13 -22.14 6.50
CA PHE A 149 -3.41 -21.13 7.28
C PHE A 149 -2.82 -21.72 8.56
N GLU A 150 -1.79 -21.07 9.09
CA GLU A 150 -1.23 -21.36 10.41
C GLU A 150 -1.95 -20.53 11.47
N SER A 151 -2.43 -21.18 12.54
CA SER A 151 -2.97 -20.53 13.73
C SER A 151 -1.99 -20.66 14.89
N GLN A 152 -2.00 -19.69 15.80
CA GLN A 152 -1.18 -19.68 17.01
C GLN A 152 -2.06 -19.68 18.26
N ASP A 153 -1.78 -20.58 19.20
CA ASP A 153 -2.45 -20.60 20.51
C ASP A 153 -1.82 -19.59 21.49
N ARG A 154 -2.31 -19.56 22.74
CA ARG A 154 -1.83 -18.62 23.76
C ARG A 154 -0.41 -18.91 24.26
N ASP A 155 0.06 -20.15 24.11
CA ASP A 155 1.40 -20.60 24.48
C ASP A 155 2.41 -20.42 23.32
N GLY A 156 1.93 -20.00 22.15
CA GLY A 156 2.73 -19.75 20.96
C GLY A 156 2.86 -20.97 20.04
N ASN A 157 2.17 -22.09 20.33
CA ASN A 157 2.21 -23.26 19.48
C ASN A 157 1.46 -22.99 18.17
N ILE A 158 2.06 -23.45 17.08
CA ILE A 158 1.51 -23.30 15.72
C ILE A 158 0.75 -24.56 15.34
N THR A 159 -0.46 -24.39 14.80
CA THR A 159 -1.29 -25.47 14.24
C THR A 159 -1.78 -25.05 12.86
N GLU A 160 -1.59 -25.90 11.86
CA GLU A 160 -2.16 -25.71 10.53
C GLU A 160 -3.67 -26.04 10.54
N VAL A 161 -4.45 -25.21 9.87
CA VAL A 161 -5.88 -25.41 9.62
C VAL A 161 -6.10 -25.52 8.12
N ASP A 162 -6.71 -26.64 7.67
CA ASP A 162 -7.14 -26.83 6.28
C ASP A 162 -8.67 -26.79 6.18
N CYS A 163 -9.18 -25.65 5.72
CA CYS A 163 -10.59 -25.36 5.50
C CYS A 163 -11.24 -26.20 4.39
N ARG A 164 -10.47 -27.02 3.67
CA ARG A 164 -11.01 -28.06 2.77
C ARG A 164 -11.49 -29.29 3.55
N THR A 165 -11.02 -29.47 4.78
CA THR A 165 -11.33 -30.62 5.66
C THR A 165 -12.19 -30.24 6.85
N VAL A 166 -12.18 -28.96 7.24
CA VAL A 166 -13.01 -28.40 8.31
C VAL A 166 -13.79 -27.19 7.82
N THR A 167 -14.88 -26.85 8.50
CA THR A 167 -15.65 -25.64 8.16
C THR A 167 -14.98 -24.40 8.72
N CYS A 168 -14.40 -23.58 7.86
CA CYS A 168 -13.93 -22.24 8.22
C CYS A 168 -14.99 -21.16 7.94
N GLY A 169 -14.80 -20.00 8.55
CA GLY A 169 -15.73 -18.90 8.46
C GLY A 169 -15.25 -17.65 9.16
N ILE A 170 -16.13 -16.65 9.19
CA ILE A 170 -15.94 -15.43 9.97
C ILE A 170 -16.39 -15.68 11.39
N ILE A 171 -15.48 -15.46 12.32
CA ILE A 171 -15.70 -15.51 13.76
C ILE A 171 -15.82 -14.06 14.26
N THR A 172 -16.83 -13.78 15.06
CA THR A 172 -16.82 -12.60 15.93
C THR A 172 -16.65 -13.04 17.37
N ILE A 173 -15.81 -12.34 18.13
CA ILE A 173 -15.65 -12.52 19.58
C ILE A 173 -15.48 -11.15 20.25
N GLY A 174 -15.72 -11.05 21.55
CA GLY A 174 -15.44 -9.81 22.27
C GLY A 174 -13.93 -9.49 22.26
N ALA A 175 -13.62 -8.21 22.00
CA ALA A 175 -12.24 -7.75 21.89
C ALA A 175 -11.54 -7.67 23.26
N HIS A 176 -10.20 -7.73 23.24
CA HIS A 176 -9.34 -7.58 24.42
C HIS A 176 -9.70 -8.50 25.59
N GLY A 177 -10.15 -9.72 25.28
CA GLY A 177 -10.49 -10.76 26.27
C GLY A 177 -11.87 -10.61 26.91
N VAL A 178 -12.70 -9.67 26.46
CA VAL A 178 -14.09 -9.55 26.93
C VAL A 178 -14.89 -10.72 26.39
N LYS A 179 -15.48 -11.52 27.28
CA LYS A 179 -16.41 -12.58 26.93
C LYS A 179 -17.81 -11.99 26.77
N ASN A 180 -18.43 -12.15 25.60
CA ASN A 180 -19.73 -11.54 25.30
C ASN A 180 -20.54 -12.38 24.31
N ALA A 181 -21.45 -13.20 24.84
CA ALA A 181 -22.31 -14.06 24.03
C ALA A 181 -23.16 -13.29 22.99
N ASN A 182 -23.50 -12.02 23.24
CA ASN A 182 -24.28 -11.20 22.30
C ASN A 182 -23.49 -10.75 21.06
N ASN A 183 -22.16 -10.91 21.10
CA ASN A 183 -21.25 -10.47 20.06
C ASN A 183 -20.41 -11.65 19.52
N GLU A 184 -20.74 -12.87 19.92
CA GLU A 184 -20.02 -14.08 19.55
C GLU A 184 -20.78 -14.88 18.48
N THR A 185 -20.31 -14.82 17.24
CA THR A 185 -20.97 -15.42 16.08
C THR A 185 -19.96 -16.21 15.24
N PHE A 186 -20.46 -17.19 14.50
CA PHE A 186 -19.69 -17.88 13.46
C PHE A 186 -20.53 -17.93 12.19
N THR A 187 -19.97 -17.43 11.09
CA THR A 187 -20.60 -17.44 9.77
C THR A 187 -19.70 -18.21 8.81
N PRO A 188 -20.08 -19.42 8.39
CA PRO A 188 -19.31 -20.20 7.45
C PRO A 188 -19.08 -19.45 6.13
N VAL A 189 -17.91 -19.62 5.54
CA VAL A 189 -17.68 -19.24 4.15
C VAL A 189 -17.59 -20.50 3.28
N SER A 190 -17.88 -20.34 2.00
CA SER A 190 -17.59 -21.37 1.01
C SER A 190 -16.27 -21.07 0.32
N PHE A 191 -15.57 -22.12 -0.10
CA PHE A 191 -14.47 -21.95 -1.02
C PHE A 191 -15.00 -22.14 -2.44
N ALA A 192 -14.60 -21.24 -3.33
CA ALA A 192 -14.82 -21.43 -4.75
C ALA A 192 -14.03 -22.68 -5.15
N SER A 193 -14.69 -23.84 -5.15
CA SER A 193 -14.17 -24.98 -5.89
C SER A 193 -13.97 -24.53 -7.34
N ASP A 194 -13.01 -25.12 -8.06
CA ASP A 194 -12.88 -24.99 -9.52
C ASP A 194 -14.16 -25.36 -10.32
N ALA A 195 -15.28 -25.62 -9.64
CA ALA A 195 -16.62 -25.79 -10.19
C ALA A 195 -17.33 -24.48 -10.60
N ALA A 196 -16.58 -23.44 -11.00
CA ALA A 196 -17.07 -22.47 -12.00
C ALA A 196 -16.51 -22.78 -13.42
N ALA A 197 -15.84 -23.93 -13.59
CA ALA A 197 -15.55 -24.55 -14.88
C ALA A 197 -16.18 -25.95 -14.95
N SER A 198 -17.48 -26.07 -14.68
CA SER A 198 -18.26 -27.25 -15.11
C SER A 198 -19.67 -26.86 -15.50
N ALA A 199 -19.76 -26.18 -16.64
CA ALA A 199 -20.89 -26.26 -17.56
C ALA A 199 -20.42 -25.98 -18.99
N ALA A 200 -19.38 -26.70 -19.45
CA ALA A 200 -19.19 -27.05 -20.85
C ALA A 200 -18.04 -28.05 -20.92
N GLU A 201 -18.38 -29.31 -21.12
CA GLU A 201 -17.45 -30.35 -21.50
C GLU A 201 -16.69 -29.95 -22.77
N ALA A 202 -15.36 -29.83 -22.66
CA ALA A 202 -14.44 -29.96 -23.79
C ALA A 202 -13.12 -30.56 -23.30
N ALA A 203 -12.71 -31.62 -23.98
CA ALA A 203 -11.58 -32.51 -23.74
C ALA A 203 -10.21 -31.83 -23.44
N PRO A 204 -9.26 -32.54 -22.81
CA PRO A 204 -8.01 -31.95 -22.34
C PRO A 204 -7.12 -31.53 -23.52
N SER A 205 -6.62 -30.29 -23.48
CA SER A 205 -5.59 -29.80 -24.40
C SER A 205 -4.26 -29.66 -23.67
N ALA A 206 -3.19 -30.10 -24.34
CA ALA A 206 -1.81 -30.13 -23.88
C ALA A 206 -1.25 -28.74 -23.46
N PRO A 207 -0.11 -28.68 -22.74
CA PRO A 207 0.42 -27.43 -22.20
C PRO A 207 0.73 -26.43 -23.33
N GLY A 208 0.06 -25.27 -23.27
CA GLY A 208 0.24 -24.17 -24.23
C GLY A 208 1.55 -23.43 -23.99
N ALA A 209 2.24 -23.11 -25.09
CA ALA A 209 3.43 -22.28 -25.09
C ALA A 209 3.14 -20.87 -24.52
N ALA A 210 4.14 -20.27 -23.87
CA ALA A 210 4.08 -18.95 -23.25
C ALA A 210 3.52 -17.88 -24.22
N GLY A 211 2.39 -17.28 -23.84
CA GLY A 211 1.84 -16.10 -24.51
C GLY A 211 2.71 -14.85 -24.29
N ALA A 212 2.45 -13.77 -25.04
CA ALA A 212 3.13 -12.49 -24.80
C ALA A 212 2.94 -12.03 -23.34
N VAL A 213 4.02 -11.65 -22.68
CA VAL A 213 4.02 -11.24 -21.26
C VAL A 213 3.13 -10.01 -21.05
N ARG A 214 2.30 -10.02 -20.02
CA ARG A 214 1.42 -8.90 -19.64
C ARG A 214 1.43 -8.68 -18.14
N VAL A 215 1.11 -7.45 -17.74
CA VAL A 215 0.91 -7.05 -16.35
C VAL A 215 -0.47 -6.41 -16.21
N GLY A 216 -1.20 -6.77 -15.15
CA GLY A 216 -2.42 -6.11 -14.72
C GLY A 216 -2.22 -5.59 -13.30
N VAL A 217 -2.68 -4.37 -13.03
CA VAL A 217 -2.67 -3.77 -11.69
C VAL A 217 -4.11 -3.70 -11.18
N ASP A 218 -4.29 -3.95 -9.90
CA ASP A 218 -5.63 -3.98 -9.28
C ASP A 218 -6.27 -2.58 -9.24
N ALA A 219 -5.45 -1.56 -8.99
CA ALA A 219 -5.85 -0.16 -9.01
C ALA A 219 -4.92 0.69 -9.87
N ALA A 220 -5.51 1.55 -10.71
CA ALA A 220 -4.77 2.53 -11.51
C ALA A 220 -4.26 3.72 -10.67
N THR A 221 -4.75 3.88 -9.43
CA THR A 221 -4.34 4.93 -8.50
C THR A 221 -4.11 4.35 -7.11
N VAL A 222 -2.97 4.68 -6.48
CA VAL A 222 -2.58 4.20 -5.15
C VAL A 222 -2.00 5.34 -4.30
N SER A 223 -1.98 5.17 -2.99
CA SER A 223 -1.39 6.16 -2.07
C SER A 223 0.09 5.86 -1.80
N ALA A 224 0.92 6.88 -1.62
CA ALA A 224 2.28 6.69 -1.15
C ALA A 224 2.31 5.98 0.21
N GLY A 225 3.25 5.07 0.41
CA GLY A 225 3.31 4.22 1.60
C GLY A 225 2.38 3.00 1.60
N SER A 226 1.58 2.80 0.54
CA SER A 226 0.75 1.61 0.36
C SER A 226 1.47 0.54 -0.49
N SER A 227 0.74 -0.38 -1.11
CA SER A 227 1.28 -1.37 -2.03
C SER A 227 0.45 -1.44 -3.31
N ILE A 228 1.12 -1.63 -4.45
CA ILE A 228 0.48 -1.90 -5.73
C ILE A 228 0.32 -3.41 -5.86
N VAL A 229 -0.91 -3.89 -5.82
CA VAL A 229 -1.22 -5.28 -6.14
C VAL A 229 -1.22 -5.44 -7.66
N PHE A 230 -0.44 -6.39 -8.15
CA PHE A 230 -0.34 -6.67 -9.57
C PHE A 230 -0.36 -8.18 -9.86
N THR A 231 -0.77 -8.51 -11.08
CA THR A 231 -0.69 -9.83 -11.68
C THR A 231 0.16 -9.76 -12.94
N GLY A 232 0.91 -10.82 -13.21
CA GLY A 232 1.68 -11.02 -14.42
C GLY A 232 1.24 -12.31 -15.11
N GLN A 233 1.26 -12.34 -16.43
CA GLN A 233 0.86 -13.48 -17.24
C GLN A 233 1.80 -13.65 -18.43
N GLY A 234 1.93 -14.86 -18.95
CA GLY A 234 2.73 -15.16 -20.14
C GLY A 234 4.23 -15.39 -19.88
N PHE A 235 4.65 -15.54 -18.63
CA PHE A 235 6.01 -15.98 -18.31
C PHE A 235 6.22 -17.46 -18.63
N THR A 236 7.48 -17.92 -18.69
CA THR A 236 7.71 -19.36 -18.80
C THR A 236 7.36 -20.03 -17.48
N PRO A 237 6.66 -21.18 -17.48
CA PRO A 237 6.39 -21.90 -16.24
C PRO A 237 7.65 -22.19 -15.42
N GLY A 238 7.63 -21.87 -14.12
CA GLY A 238 8.76 -22.00 -13.21
C GLY A 238 9.85 -20.93 -13.35
N GLU A 239 9.66 -19.92 -14.20
CA GLU A 239 10.63 -18.84 -14.39
C GLU A 239 10.63 -17.85 -13.22
N GLN A 240 11.81 -17.37 -12.85
CA GLN A 240 11.93 -16.26 -11.88
C GLN A 240 11.63 -14.91 -12.54
N VAL A 241 10.76 -14.13 -11.92
CA VAL A 241 10.33 -12.80 -12.35
C VAL A 241 10.61 -11.77 -11.26
N VAL A 242 11.09 -10.59 -11.65
CA VAL A 242 11.23 -9.45 -10.75
C VAL A 242 10.26 -8.36 -11.16
N ALA A 243 9.51 -7.85 -10.19
CA ALA A 243 8.69 -6.66 -10.34
C ALA A 243 9.43 -5.45 -9.78
N SER A 244 9.39 -4.31 -10.46
CA SER A 244 10.01 -3.06 -9.99
C SER A 244 9.13 -1.86 -10.27
N LEU A 245 9.18 -0.87 -9.38
CA LEU A 245 8.59 0.46 -9.60
C LEU A 245 9.67 1.42 -10.09
N ASP A 246 9.41 2.14 -11.17
CA ASP A 246 10.30 3.15 -11.79
C ASP A 246 11.75 2.67 -11.96
N GLY A 247 11.94 1.47 -12.51
CA GLY A 247 13.28 0.93 -12.76
C GLY A 247 14.09 0.58 -11.51
N GLY A 248 13.44 0.47 -10.35
CA GLY A 248 14.07 -0.06 -9.12
C GLY A 248 13.99 0.84 -7.89
N LEU A 249 13.11 1.85 -7.86
CA LEU A 249 12.80 2.58 -6.61
C LEU A 249 12.36 1.63 -5.50
N THR A 250 11.60 0.61 -5.88
CA THR A 250 11.29 -0.56 -5.08
C THR A 250 11.23 -1.77 -6.00
N ALA A 251 11.42 -2.97 -5.45
CA ALA A 251 11.31 -4.21 -6.20
C ALA A 251 10.83 -5.36 -5.33
N VAL A 252 10.14 -6.31 -5.97
CA VAL A 252 9.69 -7.55 -5.35
C VAL A 252 10.09 -8.72 -6.23
N GLY A 253 10.72 -9.72 -5.61
CA GLY A 253 11.14 -10.94 -6.27
C GLY A 253 12.43 -11.54 -5.66
N PRO A 254 12.89 -12.67 -6.21
CA PRO A 254 12.36 -13.27 -7.44
C PRO A 254 11.06 -14.06 -7.18
N LEU A 255 10.01 -13.75 -7.94
CA LEU A 255 8.72 -14.45 -7.95
C LEU A 255 8.80 -15.62 -8.91
N THR A 256 8.35 -16.81 -8.52
CA THR A 256 8.33 -17.96 -9.41
C THR A 256 7.01 -17.99 -10.19
N ALA A 257 7.10 -17.98 -11.52
CA ALA A 257 5.94 -18.11 -12.39
C ALA A 257 5.30 -19.50 -12.25
N GLY A 258 3.98 -19.50 -12.13
CA GLY A 258 3.18 -20.72 -11.99
C GLY A 258 3.17 -21.57 -13.26
N THR A 259 2.37 -22.62 -13.25
CA THR A 259 2.37 -23.62 -14.34
C THR A 259 1.81 -23.08 -15.66
N GLN A 260 1.11 -21.94 -15.60
CA GLN A 260 0.55 -21.24 -16.76
C GLN A 260 1.33 -19.94 -17.09
N GLY A 261 2.47 -19.68 -16.43
CA GLY A 261 3.25 -18.47 -16.65
C GLY A 261 2.73 -17.24 -15.91
N GLU A 262 1.98 -17.46 -14.85
CA GLU A 262 1.32 -16.45 -14.03
C GLU A 262 2.13 -16.09 -12.79
N ILE A 263 2.06 -14.83 -12.37
CA ILE A 263 2.55 -14.37 -11.06
C ILE A 263 1.56 -13.37 -10.46
N ALA A 264 1.57 -13.24 -9.15
CA ALA A 264 0.88 -12.17 -8.44
C ALA A 264 1.71 -11.76 -7.24
N ALA A 265 1.81 -10.46 -6.97
CA ALA A 265 2.46 -9.95 -5.77
C ALA A 265 1.99 -8.52 -5.46
N ALA A 266 2.37 -8.04 -4.28
CA ALA A 266 2.21 -6.67 -3.87
C ALA A 266 3.57 -5.96 -3.92
N LEU A 267 3.67 -4.86 -4.65
CA LEU A 267 4.87 -4.04 -4.79
C LEU A 267 4.76 -2.82 -3.85
N PRO A 268 5.59 -2.70 -2.79
CA PRO A 268 5.44 -1.64 -1.82
C PRO A 268 5.82 -0.28 -2.41
N VAL A 269 4.98 0.72 -2.20
CA VAL A 269 5.15 2.09 -2.68
C VAL A 269 5.82 2.93 -1.58
N PRO A 270 7.03 3.48 -1.79
CA PRO A 270 7.68 4.32 -0.79
C PRO A 270 6.83 5.53 -0.38
N ARG A 271 6.91 5.95 0.89
CA ARG A 271 6.18 7.14 1.41
C ARG A 271 6.70 8.46 0.84
N ASP A 272 7.96 8.48 0.44
CA ASP A 272 8.69 9.60 -0.15
C ASP A 272 8.76 9.53 -1.68
N ILE A 273 7.96 8.66 -2.30
CA ILE A 273 7.78 8.69 -3.75
C ILE A 273 7.11 10.00 -4.16
N ARG A 274 7.42 10.48 -5.36
CA ARG A 274 6.73 11.66 -5.90
C ARG A 274 5.28 11.32 -6.20
N ASP A 275 4.39 12.31 -6.15
CA ASP A 275 3.06 12.15 -6.75
C ASP A 275 3.18 12.12 -8.28
N GLY A 276 2.26 11.43 -8.94
CA GLY A 276 2.19 11.39 -10.41
C GLY A 276 2.10 9.98 -10.97
N THR A 277 2.37 9.83 -12.27
CA THR A 277 2.35 8.53 -12.95
C THR A 277 3.70 7.83 -12.79
N HIS A 278 3.66 6.59 -12.31
CA HIS A 278 4.80 5.71 -12.10
C HIS A 278 4.65 4.44 -12.92
N LEU A 279 5.77 3.80 -13.25
CA LEU A 279 5.82 2.63 -14.10
C LEU A 279 6.11 1.37 -13.28
N VAL A 280 5.20 0.40 -13.33
CA VAL A 280 5.43 -0.95 -12.83
C VAL A 280 5.98 -1.80 -13.96
N THR A 281 7.15 -2.40 -13.75
CA THR A 281 7.81 -3.27 -14.73
C THR A 281 7.95 -4.68 -14.18
N LEU A 282 7.51 -5.68 -14.93
CA LEU A 282 7.79 -7.10 -14.68
C LEU A 282 8.86 -7.59 -15.66
N ARG A 283 9.88 -8.28 -15.17
CA ARG A 283 10.96 -8.83 -16.00
C ARG A 283 11.23 -10.29 -15.65
N GLY A 284 11.11 -11.17 -16.64
CA GLY A 284 11.47 -12.58 -16.54
C GLY A 284 12.98 -12.81 -16.74
N ALA A 285 13.58 -13.63 -15.88
CA ALA A 285 15.02 -13.91 -15.91
C ALA A 285 15.45 -14.95 -16.96
N GLY A 286 14.56 -15.89 -17.31
CA GLY A 286 14.84 -16.98 -18.26
C GLY A 286 14.45 -16.65 -19.69
N SER A 287 13.27 -16.06 -19.88
CA SER A 287 12.70 -15.64 -21.16
C SER A 287 13.15 -14.24 -21.58
N GLY A 288 13.56 -13.40 -20.63
CA GLY A 288 13.86 -11.99 -20.88
C GLY A 288 12.62 -11.13 -21.15
N GLY A 289 11.41 -11.69 -21.03
CA GLY A 289 10.15 -11.00 -21.27
C GLY A 289 9.93 -9.82 -20.32
N VAL A 290 9.32 -8.75 -20.84
CA VAL A 290 9.04 -7.51 -20.10
C VAL A 290 7.60 -7.10 -20.32
N ALA A 291 6.90 -6.74 -19.24
CA ALA A 291 5.58 -6.13 -19.28
C ALA A 291 5.52 -4.91 -18.36
N GLU A 292 4.77 -3.89 -18.78
CA GLU A 292 4.71 -2.59 -18.12
C GLU A 292 3.27 -2.12 -17.92
N ALA A 293 3.00 -1.49 -16.77
CA ALA A 293 1.73 -0.83 -16.45
C ALA A 293 1.99 0.50 -15.76
N GLU A 294 1.17 1.49 -16.09
CA GLU A 294 1.18 2.79 -15.44
C GLU A 294 0.27 2.79 -14.21
N VAL A 295 0.74 3.38 -13.12
CA VAL A 295 -0.01 3.58 -11.87
C VAL A 295 0.17 5.01 -11.39
N THR A 296 -0.92 5.67 -11.03
CA THR A 296 -0.89 7.02 -10.44
C THR A 296 -0.68 6.93 -8.94
N VAL A 297 0.36 7.56 -8.40
CA VAL A 297 0.59 7.65 -6.96
C VAL A 297 0.19 9.02 -6.44
N THR A 298 -0.45 9.05 -5.27
CA THR A 298 -0.90 10.27 -4.59
C THR A 298 -0.52 10.26 -3.10
N GLY A 299 -0.39 11.44 -2.47
CA GLY A 299 -0.07 11.54 -1.04
C GLY A 299 1.40 11.33 -0.69
N GLY A 300 2.27 11.29 -1.69
CA GLY A 300 3.73 11.30 -1.55
C GLY A 300 4.29 12.73 -1.53
N VAL A 301 5.53 12.87 -2.00
CA VAL A 301 6.14 14.19 -2.14
C VAL A 301 5.43 14.88 -3.30
N ALA A 302 4.72 15.96 -3.00
CA ALA A 302 3.96 16.70 -3.99
C ALA A 302 4.79 16.84 -5.26
N ALA A 303 4.22 16.40 -6.38
CA ALA A 303 4.77 16.70 -7.68
C ALA A 303 4.93 18.21 -7.70
N SER A 304 6.19 18.68 -7.62
CA SER A 304 6.47 20.01 -8.14
C SER A 304 5.89 19.93 -9.53
N ALA A 305 4.92 20.78 -9.83
CA ALA A 305 4.57 21.02 -11.20
C ALA A 305 5.86 21.52 -11.84
N GLU A 306 6.67 20.58 -12.34
CA GLU A 306 7.21 20.73 -13.66
C GLU A 306 5.95 20.88 -14.52
N ALA A 307 5.46 22.13 -14.53
CA ALA A 307 5.15 22.71 -15.80
C ALA A 307 6.28 22.22 -16.69
N SER A 308 5.95 21.32 -17.61
CA SER A 308 6.39 21.55 -18.97
C SER A 308 6.06 23.01 -19.26
N SER A 309 6.95 23.91 -18.82
CA SER A 309 7.36 24.97 -19.68
C SER A 309 7.94 24.21 -20.86
N ALA A 310 7.04 23.86 -21.80
CA ALA A 310 7.32 24.20 -23.16
C ALA A 310 7.83 25.64 -23.04
N ALA A 311 9.17 25.79 -23.05
CA ALA A 311 9.80 27.09 -23.03
C ALA A 311 8.98 27.91 -24.03
N PRO A 312 8.40 29.06 -23.65
CA PRO A 312 7.54 29.79 -24.55
C PRO A 312 8.33 29.90 -25.83
N ALA A 313 7.83 29.27 -26.91
CA ALA A 313 8.55 29.22 -28.17
C ALA A 313 8.95 30.65 -28.44
N ALA A 314 10.27 30.93 -28.40
CA ALA A 314 10.75 32.30 -28.38
C ALA A 314 10.02 33.01 -29.52
N PRO A 315 9.24 34.06 -29.23
CA PRO A 315 8.32 34.58 -30.22
C PRO A 315 9.16 34.92 -31.45
N VAL A 316 8.68 34.59 -32.65
CA VAL A 316 9.50 34.60 -33.87
C VAL A 316 10.31 35.91 -34.02
N TRP A 317 9.76 37.03 -33.54
CA TRP A 317 10.48 38.32 -33.47
C TRP A 317 11.76 38.29 -32.62
N ALA A 318 11.80 37.58 -31.49
CA ALA A 318 12.98 37.43 -30.64
C ALA A 318 14.07 36.59 -31.32
N ILE A 319 13.69 35.54 -32.06
CA ILE A 319 14.63 34.75 -32.87
C ILE A 319 15.20 35.61 -34.01
N VAL A 320 14.35 36.37 -34.70
CA VAL A 320 14.78 37.29 -35.76
C VAL A 320 15.72 38.38 -35.21
N LEU A 321 15.42 38.93 -34.03
CA LEU A 321 16.23 39.97 -33.39
C LEU A 321 17.58 39.41 -32.91
N MET A 322 17.60 38.19 -32.35
CA MET A 322 18.82 37.48 -31.98
C MET A 322 19.71 37.19 -33.21
N LEU A 323 19.13 36.67 -34.30
CA LEU A 323 19.86 36.44 -35.56
C LEU A 323 20.37 37.76 -36.14
N GLY A 324 19.60 38.85 -36.03
CA GLY A 324 20.02 40.19 -36.41
C GLY A 324 21.24 40.66 -35.60
N CYS A 325 21.22 40.47 -34.27
CA CYS A 325 22.35 40.80 -33.39
C CYS A 325 23.60 39.96 -33.69
N ILE A 326 23.44 38.65 -33.95
CA ILE A 326 24.55 37.76 -34.33
C ILE A 326 25.15 38.20 -35.67
N ALA A 327 24.31 38.50 -36.66
CA ALA A 327 24.76 38.99 -37.96
C ALA A 327 25.52 40.33 -37.81
N LEU A 328 25.00 41.25 -36.99
CA LEU A 328 25.66 42.53 -36.70
C LEU A 328 27.01 42.32 -36.00
N ALA A 329 27.08 41.44 -35.02
CA ALA A 329 28.32 41.11 -34.32
C ALA A 329 29.36 40.51 -35.28
N LEU A 330 28.95 39.60 -36.17
CA LEU A 330 29.82 39.05 -37.21
C LEU A 330 30.34 40.13 -38.17
N VAL A 331 29.48 41.05 -38.61
CA VAL A 331 29.89 42.19 -39.46
C VAL A 331 30.93 43.05 -38.74
N LEU A 332 30.72 43.34 -37.45
CA LEU A 332 31.66 44.13 -36.65
C LEU A 332 32.99 43.40 -36.43
N VAL A 333 32.98 42.09 -36.18
CA VAL A 333 34.20 41.27 -36.07
C VAL A 333 34.94 41.26 -37.39
N VAL A 334 34.26 41.03 -38.51
CA VAL A 334 34.86 41.05 -39.85
C VAL A 334 35.45 42.43 -40.17
N ALA A 335 34.73 43.52 -39.87
CA ALA A 335 35.25 44.87 -40.05
C ALA A 335 36.48 45.16 -39.16
N SER A 336 36.48 44.68 -37.91
CA SER A 336 37.63 44.77 -37.00
C SER A 336 38.83 43.99 -37.54
N VAL A 337 38.62 42.78 -38.06
CA VAL A 337 39.68 41.96 -38.66
C VAL A 337 40.21 42.62 -39.94
N ILE A 338 39.34 43.12 -40.82
CA ILE A 338 39.74 43.82 -42.04
C ILE A 338 40.55 45.07 -41.70
N THR A 339 40.11 45.87 -40.73
CA THR A 339 40.85 47.06 -40.29
C THR A 339 42.17 46.69 -39.62
N ALA A 340 42.22 45.61 -38.84
CA ALA A 340 43.47 45.09 -38.27
C ALA A 340 44.45 44.61 -39.35
N ILE A 341 43.97 43.88 -40.36
CA ILE A 341 44.77 43.42 -41.51
C ILE A 341 45.25 44.62 -42.33
N ALA A 342 44.37 45.59 -42.64
CA ALA A 342 44.73 46.79 -43.38
C ALA A 342 45.81 47.60 -42.64
N ARG A 343 45.67 47.78 -41.31
CA ARG A 343 46.69 48.42 -40.47
C ARG A 343 47.99 47.61 -40.44
N ALA A 344 47.93 46.29 -40.36
CA ALA A 344 49.10 45.43 -40.36
C ALA A 344 49.83 45.48 -41.72
N LEU A 345 49.11 45.50 -42.83
CA LEU A 345 49.66 45.63 -44.18
C LEU A 345 50.25 47.03 -44.40
N ALA A 346 49.59 48.10 -43.94
CA ALA A 346 50.13 49.45 -43.96
C ALA A 346 51.43 49.56 -43.12
N ARG A 347 51.44 48.99 -41.91
CA ARG A 347 52.64 48.91 -41.06
C ARG A 347 53.75 48.08 -41.69
N ARG A 348 53.44 46.97 -42.35
CA ARG A 348 54.41 46.14 -43.09
C ARG A 348 54.97 46.88 -44.30
N ARG A 349 54.16 47.63 -45.05
CA ARG A 349 54.61 48.49 -46.15
C ARG A 349 55.52 49.62 -45.63
N ALA A 350 55.16 50.27 -44.54
CA ALA A 350 56.00 51.28 -43.89
C ALA A 350 57.34 50.69 -43.39
N ARG A 351 57.32 49.50 -42.78
CA ARG A 351 58.54 48.80 -42.33
C ARG A 351 59.41 48.28 -43.49
N ARG A 352 58.83 47.92 -44.64
CA ARG A 352 59.59 47.56 -45.85
C ARG A 352 60.22 48.79 -46.52
N ALA A 353 59.56 49.95 -46.47
CA ALA A 353 60.13 51.21 -46.92
C ALA A 353 61.23 51.74 -45.97
N ALA A 354 61.20 51.32 -44.70
CA ALA A 354 62.15 51.73 -43.66
C ALA A 354 63.22 50.68 -43.30
N ARG A 355 63.45 49.65 -44.13
CA ARG A 355 64.66 48.80 -44.02
C ARG A 355 65.75 49.41 -44.91
N PRO A 356 66.78 50.06 -44.35
CA PRO A 356 68.00 50.34 -45.09
C PRO A 356 68.70 49.01 -45.39
N GLY A 357 69.42 48.98 -46.52
CA GLY A 357 70.25 47.86 -46.92
C GLY A 357 71.23 47.44 -45.82
N VAL A 358 71.48 46.14 -45.78
CA VAL A 358 72.58 45.55 -45.03
C VAL A 358 73.87 46.00 -45.71
N ASP A 359 74.69 46.76 -44.99
CA ASP A 359 76.15 46.77 -45.16
C ASP A 359 76.82 47.12 -43.83
N GLY A 360 77.71 46.21 -43.40
CA GLY A 360 78.99 46.55 -42.75
C GLY A 360 79.04 46.91 -41.26
N GLY A 361 79.70 46.04 -40.48
CA GLY A 361 80.54 46.41 -39.32
C GLY A 361 79.84 46.35 -37.96
N ALA A 362 79.98 45.27 -37.18
CA ALA A 362 81.11 44.97 -36.29
C ALA A 362 81.34 46.05 -35.21
N VAL A 363 80.90 45.81 -33.96
CA VAL A 363 81.64 46.04 -32.70
C VAL A 363 81.08 45.12 -31.60
N VAL A 364 82.02 44.57 -30.82
CA VAL A 364 82.01 43.62 -29.70
C VAL A 364 81.35 44.20 -28.42
N PRO A 365 80.89 43.38 -27.44
CA PRO A 365 79.86 43.76 -26.46
C PRO A 365 80.43 44.30 -25.14
N GLN A 366 79.62 45.09 -24.42
CA GLN A 366 79.79 45.37 -23.00
C GLN A 366 78.50 45.04 -22.24
N GLN A 367 78.60 44.08 -21.31
CA GLN A 367 77.72 43.87 -20.15
C GLN A 367 77.92 45.00 -19.13
N PRO A 368 76.88 45.36 -18.35
CA PRO A 368 76.76 44.88 -16.97
C PRO A 368 75.34 44.35 -16.65
N GLU A 369 75.21 43.19 -15.99
CA GLU A 369 74.97 43.06 -14.53
C GLU A 369 73.46 43.10 -14.22
N LEU A 370 72.74 41.96 -14.30
CA LEU A 370 72.49 41.02 -13.19
C LEU A 370 72.05 41.72 -11.88
N ALA A 371 70.74 41.95 -11.75
CA ALA A 371 70.06 41.96 -10.46
C ALA A 371 68.99 40.87 -10.47
N SER A 372 69.33 39.82 -9.74
CA SER A 372 68.54 38.67 -9.34
C SER A 372 67.44 39.07 -8.35
N GLU A 373 66.20 38.65 -8.59
CA GLU A 373 65.28 38.28 -7.51
C GLU A 373 64.78 36.86 -7.75
N THR A 374 65.25 35.98 -6.86
CA THR A 374 64.94 34.57 -6.76
C THR A 374 63.58 34.39 -6.07
N PRO A 375 62.76 33.40 -6.46
CA PRO A 375 61.50 33.09 -5.80
C PRO A 375 61.73 32.33 -4.50
N THR A 376 60.99 32.68 -3.44
CA THR A 376 60.96 31.90 -2.20
C THR A 376 59.85 30.85 -2.25
N PRO A 377 60.13 29.57 -1.96
CA PRO A 377 59.15 28.49 -1.94
C PRO A 377 58.59 28.19 -0.55
N GLN A 378 57.37 27.64 -0.57
CA GLN A 378 56.71 26.65 0.31
C GLN A 378 57.01 26.59 1.82
N ALA A 379 55.93 26.51 2.60
CA ALA A 379 55.81 25.52 3.66
C ALA A 379 54.35 25.03 3.77
N VAL A 380 54.19 23.74 3.56
CA VAL A 380 53.14 22.87 4.06
C VAL A 380 53.22 22.79 5.58
N ASP A 381 52.08 22.71 6.28
CA ASP A 381 51.99 21.78 7.40
C ASP A 381 50.55 21.28 7.62
N GLU A 382 50.51 20.02 7.97
CA GLU A 382 49.38 19.14 8.25
C GLU A 382 48.91 19.34 9.70
N ALA A 383 47.61 19.22 9.97
CA ALA A 383 47.14 18.78 11.29
C ALA A 383 45.74 18.17 11.19
N ALA A 384 45.71 16.84 11.10
CA ALA A 384 44.60 16.03 11.53
C ALA A 384 44.41 16.14 13.06
N LEU A 385 43.16 16.23 13.55
CA LEU A 385 42.66 15.49 14.72
C LEU A 385 41.21 15.89 15.07
N ARG A 386 40.35 14.85 15.09
CA ARG A 386 39.02 14.70 15.68
C ARG A 386 37.80 14.83 14.77
#